data_AF-A0A1X0CMH5-F1
#
_entry.id   AF-A0A1X0CMH5-F1
#
_cell.length_a   1.000
_cell.length_b   1.000
_cell.length_c   1.000
_cell.angle_alpha   90.00
_cell.angle_beta   90.00
_cell.angle_gamma   90.00
#
_symmetry.space_group_name_H-M   'P 1'
#
loop_
_entity.id
_entity.type
_entity.pdbx_description
1 polymer ?
#
loop_
_entity_poly.entity_id
_entity_poly.type
_entity_poly.pdbx_seq_one_letter_code
_entity_poly.pdbx_strand_id
1 'polypeptide(L)'
;MTTPSSSDAYSSVRTVNTPAGPRNPGQPSWNTQRSSSMPVNRYRSFADEVEQISLPDRTWPDVVIDHAPAWCAVDLRDGNQALIDPMSPERKRRMFDLLVQMGFKEIEV
;
A
#
# COMPACT_ATOMS: atom_id res chain seq x y z
N MET A 1 -25.78 -20.50 -24.61
CA MET A 1 -25.62 -19.18 -23.97
C MET A 1 -24.24 -19.16 -23.33
N THR A 2 -23.29 -18.50 -23.98
CA THR A 2 -21.88 -18.51 -23.58
C THR A 2 -21.61 -17.26 -22.75
N THR A 3 -21.30 -17.43 -21.47
CA THR A 3 -20.89 -16.33 -20.59
C THR A 3 -19.59 -15.72 -21.09
N PRO A 4 -19.48 -14.38 -21.25
CA PRO A 4 -18.23 -13.75 -21.65
C PRO A 4 -17.21 -13.87 -20.51
N SER A 5 -16.04 -14.43 -20.84
CA SER A 5 -14.85 -14.40 -19.99
C SER A 5 -14.48 -12.93 -19.78
N SER A 6 -14.55 -12.44 -18.54
CA SER A 6 -14.04 -11.12 -18.18
C SER A 6 -12.54 -11.05 -18.49
N SER A 7 -12.09 -10.00 -19.19
CA SER A 7 -10.68 -9.74 -19.47
C SER A 7 -9.85 -9.53 -18.19
N ASP A 8 -10.52 -9.19 -17.09
CA ASP A 8 -9.91 -8.93 -15.79
C ASP A 8 -9.91 -10.15 -14.86
N ALA A 9 -10.32 -11.32 -15.34
CA ALA A 9 -10.30 -12.54 -14.56
C ALA A 9 -8.86 -13.03 -14.35
N TYR A 10 -8.25 -12.64 -13.22
CA TYR A 10 -6.98 -13.21 -12.78
C TYR A 10 -7.16 -14.67 -12.38
N SER A 11 -6.67 -15.61 -13.18
CA SER A 11 -6.57 -17.02 -12.80
C SER A 11 -5.15 -17.33 -12.31
N SER A 12 -5.01 -17.60 -11.02
CA SER A 12 -3.77 -18.15 -10.48
C SER A 12 -3.70 -19.64 -10.80
N VAL A 13 -2.65 -20.06 -11.50
CA VAL A 13 -2.33 -21.49 -11.72
C VAL A 13 -1.93 -22.19 -10.41
N ARG A 14 -1.58 -21.41 -9.38
CA ARG A 14 -1.16 -21.96 -8.08
C ARG A 14 -2.36 -22.06 -7.14
N THR A 15 -2.62 -23.28 -6.68
CA THR A 15 -3.53 -23.54 -5.56
C THR A 15 -2.94 -23.01 -4.25
N VAL A 16 -3.81 -22.60 -3.33
CA VAL A 16 -3.40 -22.20 -1.98
C VAL A 16 -3.06 -23.48 -1.20
N ASN A 17 -1.83 -23.56 -0.68
CA ASN A 17 -1.38 -24.67 0.14
C ASN A 17 -1.50 -24.31 1.63
N THR A 18 -2.17 -25.15 2.40
CA THR A 18 -2.27 -24.99 3.86
C THR A 18 -0.87 -25.04 4.49
N PRO A 19 -0.48 -24.06 5.33
CA PRO A 19 0.78 -24.09 6.06
C PRO A 19 0.95 -25.36 6.89
N ALA A 20 2.04 -26.09 6.67
CA ALA A 20 2.35 -27.34 7.36
C ALA A 20 3.73 -27.35 8.04
N GLY A 21 4.46 -26.23 7.98
CA GLY A 21 5.78 -26.08 8.59
C GLY A 21 5.76 -26.18 10.12
N PRO A 22 6.93 -26.21 10.77
CA PRO A 22 7.01 -26.33 12.22
C PRO A 22 6.35 -25.13 12.94
N ARG A 23 6.00 -25.31 14.21
CA ARG A 23 5.59 -24.21 15.09
C ARG A 23 6.82 -23.44 15.54
N ASN A 24 6.65 -22.15 15.86
CA ASN A 24 7.75 -21.37 16.41
C ASN A 24 8.13 -21.89 17.81
N PRO A 25 9.42 -21.87 18.18
CA PRO A 25 9.84 -22.12 19.55
C PRO A 25 9.08 -21.22 20.53
N GLY A 26 8.51 -21.78 21.59
CA GLY A 26 7.72 -21.04 22.59
C GLY A 26 6.31 -20.64 22.17
N GLN A 27 5.83 -21.04 20.98
CA GLN A 27 4.47 -20.74 20.54
C GLN A 27 3.41 -21.36 21.49
N PRO A 28 2.48 -20.56 22.04
CA PRO A 28 1.54 -21.03 23.05
C PRO A 28 0.60 -22.08 22.47
N SER A 29 0.19 -23.07 23.28
CA SER A 29 -0.60 -24.24 22.84
C SER A 29 -1.94 -23.88 22.21
N TRP A 30 -2.58 -22.79 22.64
CA TRP A 30 -3.83 -22.30 22.05
C TRP A 30 -3.63 -21.73 20.64
N ASN A 31 -2.41 -21.33 20.28
CA ASN A 31 -2.11 -20.91 18.92
C ASN A 31 -1.71 -22.13 18.08
N THR A 32 -2.64 -22.56 17.22
CA THR A 32 -2.53 -23.71 16.32
C THR A 32 -1.90 -23.39 14.95
N GLN A 33 -1.45 -22.16 14.71
CA GLN A 33 -0.81 -21.78 13.45
C GLN A 33 0.47 -22.56 13.16
N ARG A 34 0.81 -22.72 11.88
CA ARG A 34 1.99 -23.43 11.37
C ARG A 34 2.75 -22.52 10.41
N SER A 35 4.07 -22.67 10.33
CA SER A 35 4.89 -21.90 9.39
C SER A 35 4.52 -22.21 7.93
N SER A 36 4.45 -21.16 7.11
CA SER A 36 4.16 -21.29 5.68
C SER A 36 5.43 -21.65 4.89
N SER A 37 5.25 -21.98 3.61
CA SER A 37 6.35 -22.15 2.65
C SER A 37 6.72 -20.85 1.92
N MET A 38 6.28 -19.69 2.41
CA MET A 38 6.64 -18.41 1.82
C MET A 38 8.15 -18.18 1.97
N PRO A 39 8.84 -17.61 0.96
CA PRO A 39 10.27 -17.38 1.00
C PRO A 39 10.62 -16.13 1.84
N VAL A 40 10.34 -16.19 3.14
CA VAL A 40 10.49 -15.05 4.07
C VAL A 40 11.94 -14.56 4.17
N ASN A 41 12.92 -15.43 3.90
CA ASN A 41 14.35 -15.10 3.87
C ASN A 41 14.76 -14.14 2.74
N ARG A 42 13.87 -13.88 1.77
CA ARG A 42 14.08 -12.85 0.74
C ARG A 42 13.82 -11.44 1.25
N TYR A 43 13.30 -11.31 2.47
CA TYR A 43 12.95 -10.04 3.09
C TYR A 43 13.71 -9.90 4.40
N ARG A 44 14.22 -8.70 4.67
CA ARG A 44 14.89 -8.35 5.92
C ARG A 44 13.98 -7.49 6.79
N SER A 45 14.28 -7.42 8.09
CA SER A 45 13.64 -6.43 8.96
C SER A 45 14.02 -5.01 8.49
N PHE A 46 13.20 -4.00 8.79
CA PHE A 46 13.53 -2.62 8.44
C PHE A 46 14.86 -2.16 9.06
N ALA A 47 15.14 -2.60 10.30
CA ALA A 47 16.37 -2.26 11.01
C ALA A 47 17.64 -2.80 10.32
N ASP A 48 17.54 -3.97 9.66
CA ASP A 48 18.64 -4.58 8.92
C ASP A 48 18.75 -4.10 7.46
N GLU A 49 17.62 -3.76 6.84
CA GLU A 49 17.57 -3.29 5.44
C GLU A 49 17.97 -1.82 5.33
N VAL A 50 17.51 -0.99 6.26
CA VAL A 50 17.68 0.47 6.24
C VAL A 50 18.51 0.89 7.44
N GLU A 51 17.90 0.98 8.63
CA GLU A 51 18.59 1.36 9.86
C GLU A 51 17.70 1.17 11.10
N GLN A 52 18.33 1.09 12.27
CA GLN A 52 17.65 1.13 13.56
C GLN A 52 17.20 2.56 13.88
N ILE A 53 15.89 2.78 13.92
CA ILE A 53 15.33 4.10 14.30
C ILE A 53 15.54 4.34 15.80
N SER A 54 16.34 5.36 16.13
CA SER A 54 16.53 5.83 17.50
C SER A 54 16.01 7.26 17.64
N LEU A 55 14.84 7.39 18.26
CA LEU A 55 14.23 8.67 18.63
C LEU A 55 13.66 8.52 20.05
N PRO A 56 14.51 8.68 21.10
CA PRO A 56 14.12 8.40 22.49
C PRO A 56 13.06 9.38 22.99
N ASP A 57 13.20 10.67 22.67
CA ASP A 57 12.31 11.74 23.14
C ASP A 57 11.21 12.09 22.13
N ARG A 58 10.64 11.06 21.47
CA ARG A 58 9.58 11.27 20.46
C ARG A 58 8.32 11.82 21.14
N THR A 59 7.73 12.86 20.56
CA THR A 59 6.56 13.55 21.15
C THR A 59 5.26 13.28 20.41
N TRP A 60 5.32 12.75 19.17
CA TRP A 60 4.13 12.48 18.37
C TRP A 60 3.09 11.54 19.01
N PRO A 61 3.41 10.62 19.95
CA PRO A 61 2.38 9.85 20.65
C PRO A 61 1.47 10.70 21.56
N ASP A 62 1.95 11.85 22.03
CA ASP A 62 1.23 12.72 22.99
C ASP A 62 0.57 13.94 22.32
N VAL A 63 0.82 14.16 21.03
CA VAL A 63 0.28 15.29 20.28
C VAL A 63 -0.95 14.87 19.49
N VAL A 64 -2.08 15.55 19.72
CA VAL A 64 -3.30 15.40 18.93
C VAL A 64 -3.33 16.50 17.87
N ILE A 65 -3.59 16.12 16.61
CA ILE A 65 -3.72 17.06 15.49
C ILE A 65 -4.91 18.00 15.75
N ASP A 66 -4.69 19.30 15.68
CA ASP A 66 -5.68 20.36 15.95
C ASP A 66 -5.92 21.32 14.76
N HIS A 67 -5.14 21.20 13.69
CA HIS A 67 -5.28 22.00 12.47
C HIS A 67 -4.98 21.17 11.22
N ALA A 68 -5.47 21.64 10.06
CA ALA A 68 -5.17 21.03 8.78
C ALA A 68 -3.72 21.34 8.35
N PRO A 69 -2.99 20.38 7.76
CA PRO A 69 -1.69 20.64 7.18
C PRO A 69 -1.83 21.40 5.85
N ALA A 70 -0.70 21.89 5.33
CA ALA A 70 -0.62 22.25 3.92
C ALA A 70 -0.71 20.98 3.06
N TRP A 71 -1.64 20.97 2.10
CA TRP A 71 -1.86 19.84 1.22
C TRP A 71 -1.24 20.08 -0.16
N CYS A 72 -0.45 19.11 -0.62
CA CYS A 72 0.02 19.02 -2.00
C CYS A 72 -0.58 17.79 -2.69
N ALA A 73 -1.37 18.00 -3.74
CA ALA A 73 -1.98 16.92 -4.52
C ALA A 73 -1.04 16.49 -5.65
N VAL A 74 -0.78 15.19 -5.78
CA VAL A 74 0.18 14.62 -6.76
C VAL A 74 -0.49 13.79 -7.86
N ASP A 75 -1.82 13.88 -7.97
CA ASP A 75 -2.67 13.05 -8.82
C ASP A 75 -2.31 13.12 -10.31
N LEU A 76 -1.88 14.29 -10.80
CA LEU A 76 -1.60 14.51 -12.23
C LEU A 76 -0.23 13.99 -12.68
N ARG A 77 0.66 13.74 -11.72
CA ARG A 77 2.01 13.19 -11.94
C ARG A 77 2.12 11.78 -11.39
N ASP A 78 2.23 11.61 -10.07
CA ASP A 78 2.47 10.31 -9.43
C ASP A 78 1.26 9.38 -9.60
N GLY A 79 0.06 9.90 -9.35
CA GLY A 79 -1.19 9.15 -9.56
C GLY A 79 -1.37 8.74 -11.02
N ASN A 80 -1.12 9.67 -11.95
CA ASN A 80 -1.24 9.41 -13.38
C ASN A 80 -0.19 8.40 -13.89
N GLN A 81 1.02 8.38 -13.33
CA GLN A 81 2.07 7.41 -13.66
C GLN A 81 1.72 5.98 -13.24
N ALA A 82 0.85 5.81 -12.23
CA ALA A 82 0.42 4.51 -11.75
C ALA A 82 -0.76 3.90 -12.54
N LEU A 83 -1.39 4.66 -13.46
CA LEU A 83 -2.53 4.17 -14.25
C LEU A 83 -2.07 3.26 -15.40
N ILE A 84 -2.81 2.16 -15.62
CA ILE A 84 -2.65 1.31 -16.83
C ILE A 84 -2.85 2.17 -18.09
N ASP A 85 -3.94 2.92 -18.12
CA ASP A 85 -4.26 3.89 -19.17
C ASP A 85 -4.07 5.30 -18.60
N PRO A 86 -2.96 5.99 -18.95
CA PRO A 86 -2.71 7.35 -18.52
C PRO A 86 -3.87 8.29 -18.87
N MET A 87 -4.05 9.32 -18.06
CA MET A 87 -5.07 10.34 -18.28
C MET A 87 -4.81 11.06 -19.61
N SER A 88 -5.85 11.16 -20.43
CA SER A 88 -5.89 12.07 -21.56
C SER A 88 -5.83 13.54 -21.08
N PRO A 89 -5.50 14.50 -21.96
CA PRO A 89 -5.51 15.92 -21.62
C PRO A 89 -6.84 16.38 -20.98
N GLU A 90 -7.98 15.87 -21.44
CA GLU A 90 -9.31 16.21 -20.90
C GLU A 90 -9.49 15.67 -19.48
N ARG A 91 -9.05 14.43 -19.23
CA ARG A 91 -9.10 13.81 -17.89
C ARG A 91 -8.18 14.54 -16.92
N LYS A 92 -6.97 14.93 -17.36
CA LYS A 92 -6.05 15.75 -16.57
C LYS A 92 -6.66 17.10 -16.23
N ARG A 93 -7.26 17.79 -17.21
CA ARG A 93 -7.89 19.08 -16.97
C ARG A 93 -9.05 18.98 -15.97
N ARG A 94 -9.91 17.96 -16.13
CA ARG A 94 -11.00 17.71 -15.19
C ARG A 94 -10.52 17.44 -13.77
N MET A 95 -9.44 16.67 -13.60
CA MET A 95 -8.84 16.41 -12.30
C MET A 95 -8.24 17.68 -11.69
N PHE A 96 -7.51 18.48 -12.49
CA PHE A 96 -6.99 19.77 -12.04
C PHE A 96 -8.10 20.70 -11.56
N ASP A 97 -9.15 20.89 -12.37
CA ASP A 97 -10.26 21.78 -12.03
C ASP A 97 -10.99 21.32 -10.75
N LEU A 98 -11.13 20.00 -10.56
CA LEU A 98 -11.69 19.42 -9.33
C LEU A 98 -10.83 19.75 -8.11
N LEU A 99 -9.51 19.53 -8.18
CA LEU A 99 -8.59 19.82 -7.06
C LEU A 99 -8.59 21.31 -6.71
N VAL A 100 -8.60 22.17 -7.72
CA VAL A 100 -8.74 23.62 -7.52
C VAL A 100 -10.07 23.97 -6.84
N GLN A 101 -11.18 23.37 -7.28
CA GLN A 101 -12.51 23.60 -6.70
C GLN A 101 -12.60 23.10 -5.24
N MET A 102 -11.93 22.00 -4.90
CA MET A 102 -11.84 21.49 -3.52
C MET A 102 -10.98 22.38 -2.61
N GLY A 103 -10.16 23.25 -3.18
CA GLY A 103 -9.36 24.24 -2.45
C GLY A 103 -7.89 23.87 -2.29
N PHE A 104 -7.38 22.84 -2.97
CA PHE A 104 -5.94 22.56 -2.98
C PHE A 104 -5.17 23.77 -3.53
N LYS A 105 -4.06 24.11 -2.87
CA LYS A 105 -3.22 25.26 -3.21
C LYS A 105 -1.88 24.85 -3.80
N GLU A 106 -1.44 23.63 -3.54
CA GLU A 106 -0.27 23.01 -4.15
C GLU A 106 -0.73 21.77 -4.92
N ILE A 107 -0.41 21.72 -6.22
CA ILE A 107 -0.75 20.62 -7.12
C ILE A 107 0.46 20.33 -8.01
N GLU A 108 0.98 19.10 -7.98
CA GLU A 108 2.02 18.61 -8.89
C GLU A 108 1.36 18.24 -10.23
N VAL A 109 1.78 18.89 -11.32
CA VAL A 109 1.16 18.78 -12.67
C VAL A 109 2.01 17.95 -13.65
#